data_AF-A0A1W4XPP8-F1
#
_entry.id   AF-A0A1W4XPP8-F1
#
_cell.length_a   1.000
_cell.length_b   1.000
_cell.length_c   1.000
_cell.angle_alpha   90.00
_cell.angle_beta   90.00
_cell.angle_gamma   90.00
#
_symmetry.space_group_name_H-M   'P 1'
#
loop_
_entity.id
_entity.type
_entity.pdbx_description
1 polymer ?
#
loop_
_entity_poly.entity_id
_entity_poly.type
_entity_poly.pdbx_seq_one_letter_code
_entity_poly.pdbx_strand_id
1 'polypeptide(L)'
;MGAGIVSIRNKAGEEKCHIERPDGAPIWALSWNPNKEDPSDTLCVTDWNKTLTFYTLGGKIIGKERNIGFDALKVNYFSSGQYILICGTNKCCNLYTKDGIKLGMIGDQQNSWVWCNASHPSGDYIVMGCQDGTLIYYQLVFNTVHGLFKERYAFRESMTDVIIQHLLTEKKVKIKCRDLIKKIAIYKNRLAVQLSERVVIYELFSADVNGLHYRVKEKITQKLDCSLLVICSEHLVVCKDKKLQSMSLTGVKDKEWEFDSTIRYIKVVGGPPSKEGLIAGLKNGQIWKIYLDNSFPLLILSVHAAVRCLDMTESKDKISVVDETGL
;
A
#
# COMPACT_ATOMS: atom_id res chain seq x y z
N MET A 1 1.04 35.03 -18.69
CA MET A 1 0.72 33.68 -18.14
C MET A 1 0.81 32.70 -19.29
N GLY A 2 1.35 31.50 -19.07
CA GLY A 2 1.69 30.54 -20.13
C GLY A 2 0.48 30.07 -20.92
N ALA A 3 0.65 29.82 -22.22
CA ALA A 3 -0.42 29.58 -23.19
C ALA A 3 -1.11 28.21 -23.09
N GLY A 4 -0.92 27.44 -22.01
CA GLY A 4 -1.54 26.11 -21.84
C GLY A 4 -1.19 25.09 -22.93
N ILE A 5 -0.06 25.27 -23.62
CA ILE A 5 0.36 24.51 -24.79
C ILE A 5 1.66 23.75 -24.51
N VAL A 6 1.74 22.51 -25.00
CA VAL A 6 2.99 21.73 -25.14
C VAL A 6 3.26 21.48 -26.62
N SER A 7 4.43 21.89 -27.09
CA SER A 7 4.95 21.57 -28.42
C SER A 7 6.04 20.52 -28.30
N ILE A 8 5.85 19.35 -28.91
CA ILE A 8 6.85 18.28 -28.96
C ILE A 8 7.56 18.38 -30.31
N ARG A 9 8.88 18.54 -30.27
CA ARG A 9 9.72 18.76 -31.45
C ARG A 9 10.76 17.67 -31.61
N ASN A 10 11.12 17.37 -32.86
CA ASN A 10 12.27 16.51 -33.13
C ASN A 10 13.60 17.27 -32.96
N LYS A 11 14.72 16.58 -33.17
CA LYS A 11 16.06 17.18 -33.10
C LYS A 11 16.30 18.31 -34.11
N ALA A 12 15.55 18.35 -35.21
CA ALA A 12 15.60 19.41 -36.21
C ALA A 12 14.71 20.62 -35.86
N GLY A 13 13.97 20.57 -34.75
CA GLY A 13 13.06 21.63 -34.31
C GLY A 13 11.67 21.59 -34.95
N GLU A 14 11.38 20.61 -35.81
CA GLU A 14 10.07 20.42 -36.41
C GLU A 14 9.07 19.96 -35.35
N GLU A 15 7.92 20.62 -35.28
CA GLU A 15 6.82 20.21 -34.42
C GLU A 15 6.23 18.88 -34.92
N LYS A 16 6.24 17.87 -34.06
CA LYS A 16 5.66 16.55 -34.30
C LYS A 16 4.30 16.39 -33.64
N CYS A 17 4.09 17.10 -32.53
CA CYS A 17 2.85 17.04 -31.79
C CYS A 17 2.61 18.37 -31.05
N HIS A 18 1.34 18.72 -30.98
CA HIS A 18 0.82 19.90 -30.30
C HIS A 18 -0.28 19.45 -29.32
N ILE A 19 -0.13 19.80 -28.04
CA ILE A 19 -1.12 19.53 -27.00
C ILE A 19 -1.57 20.87 -26.44
N GLU A 20 -2.87 21.13 -26.47
CA GLU A 20 -3.48 22.35 -25.95
C GLU A 20 -4.50 22.01 -24.86
N ARG A 21 -4.46 22.75 -23.76
CA ARG A 21 -5.44 22.60 -22.67
C ARG A 21 -6.76 23.28 -23.05
N PRO A 22 -7.93 22.63 -22.86
CA PRO A 22 -9.22 23.17 -23.29
C PRO A 22 -9.53 24.59 -22.80
N ASP A 23 -9.11 24.92 -21.56
CA ASP A 23 -9.36 26.23 -20.95
C ASP A 23 -8.14 27.17 -21.02
N GLY A 24 -7.11 26.82 -21.80
CA GLY A 24 -5.84 27.56 -21.85
C GLY A 24 -5.08 27.55 -20.51
N ALA A 25 -5.39 26.59 -19.63
CA ALA A 25 -4.81 26.50 -18.30
C ALA A 25 -3.27 26.42 -18.36
N PRO A 26 -2.54 27.30 -17.65
CA PRO A 26 -1.08 27.31 -17.68
C PRO A 26 -0.49 25.95 -17.29
N ILE A 27 0.38 25.43 -18.15
CA ILE A 27 1.18 24.24 -17.88
C ILE A 27 2.46 24.69 -17.20
N TRP A 28 2.72 24.17 -16.01
CA TRP A 28 3.87 24.58 -15.20
C TRP A 28 4.92 23.50 -15.05
N ALA A 29 4.50 22.24 -14.88
CA ALA A 29 5.43 21.14 -14.71
C ALA A 29 5.08 19.97 -15.62
N LEU A 30 6.12 19.45 -16.28
CA LEU A 30 6.07 18.30 -17.16
C LEU A 30 7.32 17.44 -16.97
N SER A 31 7.23 16.14 -17.26
CA SER A 31 8.37 15.23 -17.23
C SER A 31 8.11 14.02 -18.12
N TRP A 32 9.14 13.58 -18.84
CA TRP A 32 9.11 12.32 -19.58
C TRP A 32 9.38 11.16 -18.63
N ASN A 33 8.62 10.07 -18.78
CA ASN A 33 8.89 8.84 -18.07
C ASN A 33 10.24 8.26 -18.53
N PRO A 34 11.24 8.09 -17.64
CA PRO A 34 12.54 7.54 -18.01
C PRO A 34 12.54 6.02 -18.19
N ASN A 35 11.41 5.34 -17.94
CA ASN A 35 11.31 3.89 -18.03
C ASN A 35 11.43 3.40 -19.48
N LYS A 36 12.58 2.83 -19.83
CA LYS A 36 12.87 2.29 -21.17
C LYS A 36 12.18 0.96 -21.46
N GLU A 37 11.61 0.30 -20.45
CA GLU A 37 10.88 -0.96 -20.61
C GLU A 37 9.43 -0.72 -21.05
N ASP A 38 8.89 0.48 -20.85
CA ASP A 38 7.55 0.80 -21.32
C ASP A 38 7.56 0.88 -22.86
N PRO A 39 6.57 0.30 -23.56
CA PRO A 39 6.56 0.17 -25.02
C PRO A 39 6.41 1.50 -25.77
N SER A 40 6.20 2.60 -25.05
CA SER A 40 5.93 3.91 -25.60
C SER A 40 6.33 5.00 -24.62
N ASP A 41 6.93 6.07 -25.15
CA ASP A 41 7.24 7.27 -24.37
C ASP A 41 5.97 7.90 -23.80
N THR A 42 6.01 8.17 -22.49
CA THR A 42 4.92 8.79 -21.75
C THR A 42 5.36 10.14 -21.21
N LEU A 43 4.63 11.19 -21.57
CA LEU A 43 4.80 12.54 -21.03
C LEU A 43 3.76 12.78 -19.92
N CYS A 44 4.24 13.05 -18.71
CA CYS A 44 3.44 13.54 -17.60
C CYS A 44 3.32 15.06 -17.69
N VAL A 45 2.10 15.60 -17.62
CA VAL A 45 1.82 17.03 -17.68
C VAL A 45 0.89 17.43 -16.54
N THR A 46 1.27 18.49 -15.84
CA THR A 46 0.44 19.14 -14.83
C THR A 46 0.16 20.59 -15.17
N ASP A 47 -1.06 21.03 -14.89
CA ASP A 47 -1.52 22.40 -15.13
C ASP A 47 -2.09 23.04 -13.86
N TRP A 48 -2.35 24.34 -13.94
CA TRP A 48 -2.95 25.14 -12.86
C TRP A 48 -4.48 25.03 -12.77
N ASN A 49 -5.11 24.19 -13.60
CA ASN A 49 -6.44 23.65 -13.29
C ASN A 49 -6.35 22.46 -12.32
N LYS A 50 -5.17 22.22 -11.75
CA LYS A 50 -4.88 21.15 -10.77
C LYS A 50 -5.07 19.78 -11.40
N THR A 51 -4.77 19.66 -12.68
CA THR A 51 -4.95 18.42 -13.45
C THR A 51 -3.60 17.75 -13.71
N LEU A 52 -3.57 16.43 -13.57
CA LEU A 52 -2.50 15.54 -13.99
C LEU A 52 -3.01 14.71 -15.17
N THR A 53 -2.35 14.83 -16.31
CA THR A 53 -2.65 14.07 -17.54
C THR A 53 -1.38 13.46 -18.10
N PHE A 54 -1.52 12.28 -18.70
CA PHE A 54 -0.44 11.56 -19.37
C PHE A 54 -0.69 11.56 -20.87
N TYR A 55 0.35 11.73 -21.66
CA TYR A 55 0.29 11.76 -23.12
C TYR A 55 1.30 10.82 -23.74
N THR A 56 0.95 10.21 -24.86
CA THR A 56 1.93 9.57 -25.75
C THR A 56 2.76 10.63 -26.48
N LEU A 57 3.86 10.22 -27.13
CA LEU A 57 4.62 11.09 -28.03
C LEU A 57 3.77 11.74 -29.15
N GLY A 58 2.68 11.08 -29.55
CA GLY A 58 1.72 11.59 -30.54
C GLY A 58 0.61 12.48 -29.95
N GLY A 59 0.67 12.85 -28.67
CA GLY A 59 -0.31 13.75 -28.03
C GLY A 59 -1.63 13.10 -27.65
N LYS A 60 -1.73 11.76 -27.72
CA LYS A 60 -2.92 11.05 -27.28
C LYS A 60 -2.89 10.91 -25.76
N ILE A 61 -4.00 11.23 -25.10
CA ILE A 61 -4.18 11.02 -23.67
C ILE A 61 -4.07 9.53 -23.33
N ILE A 62 -3.29 9.22 -22.29
CA ILE A 62 -3.15 7.90 -21.69
C ILE A 62 -3.97 7.88 -20.39
N GLY A 63 -4.87 6.91 -20.28
CA GLY A 63 -5.68 6.74 -19.08
C GLY A 63 -6.73 7.85 -18.90
N LYS A 64 -6.87 8.33 -17.67
CA LYS A 64 -7.84 9.38 -17.31
C LYS A 64 -7.11 10.55 -16.71
N GLU A 65 -7.60 11.75 -16.98
CA GLU A 65 -7.18 12.95 -16.27
C GLU A 65 -7.52 12.85 -14.80
N ARG A 66 -6.66 13.42 -13.95
CA ARG A 66 -6.81 13.33 -12.50
C ARG A 66 -6.67 14.70 -11.87
N ASN A 67 -7.61 15.06 -11.01
CA ASN A 67 -7.47 16.24 -10.18
C ASN A 67 -6.51 15.93 -9.01
N ILE A 68 -5.43 16.69 -8.91
CA ILE A 68 -4.43 16.55 -7.83
C ILE A 68 -4.72 17.46 -6.63
N GLY A 69 -5.61 18.45 -6.79
CA GLY A 69 -6.12 19.31 -5.72
C GLY A 69 -5.25 20.54 -5.38
N PHE A 70 -4.14 20.77 -6.09
CA PHE A 70 -3.24 21.90 -5.87
C PHE A 70 -2.46 22.25 -7.15
N ASP A 71 -1.83 23.42 -7.17
CA ASP A 71 -1.03 23.87 -8.30
C ASP A 71 0.36 23.24 -8.21
N ALA A 72 0.65 22.34 -9.15
CA ALA A 72 1.93 21.66 -9.20
C ALA A 72 3.03 22.64 -9.63
N LEU A 73 4.11 22.70 -8.85
CA LEU A 73 5.28 23.53 -9.11
C LEU A 73 6.45 22.72 -9.70
N LYS A 74 6.51 21.42 -9.40
CA LYS A 74 7.47 20.49 -10.01
C LYS A 74 6.89 19.08 -10.07
N VAL A 75 7.14 18.43 -11.21
CA VAL A 75 6.90 17.01 -11.47
C VAL A 75 8.24 16.35 -11.78
N ASN A 76 8.49 15.18 -11.20
CA ASN A 76 9.68 14.39 -11.51
C ASN A 76 9.37 12.89 -11.37
N TYR A 77 9.96 12.06 -12.22
CA TYR A 77 9.87 10.61 -12.07
C TYR A 77 10.85 10.11 -10.99
N PHE A 78 10.47 9.00 -10.35
CA PHE A 78 11.19 8.35 -9.28
C PHE A 78 11.22 6.82 -9.50
N SER A 79 12.25 6.16 -8.98
CA SER A 79 12.46 4.70 -9.07
C SER A 79 12.32 4.19 -10.51
N SER A 80 13.20 4.66 -11.40
CA SER A 80 13.23 4.27 -12.82
C SER A 80 11.88 4.41 -13.55
N GLY A 81 11.07 5.39 -13.16
CA GLY A 81 9.81 5.69 -13.83
C GLY A 81 8.57 4.97 -13.27
N GLN A 82 8.72 4.20 -12.19
CA GLN A 82 7.58 3.50 -11.56
C GLN A 82 6.66 4.44 -10.77
N TYR A 83 7.20 5.57 -10.30
CA TYR A 83 6.47 6.56 -9.51
C TYR A 83 6.75 7.98 -9.97
N ILE A 84 5.91 8.91 -9.51
CA ILE A 84 5.98 10.34 -9.81
C ILE A 84 5.94 11.12 -8.51
N LEU A 85 6.83 12.09 -8.39
CA LEU A 85 6.88 13.09 -7.33
C LEU A 85 6.23 14.37 -7.84
N ILE A 86 5.23 14.86 -7.12
CA ILE A 86 4.55 16.14 -7.42
C ILE A 86 4.57 17.00 -6.17
N CYS A 87 5.22 18.16 -6.26
CA CYS A 87 5.23 19.15 -5.18
C CYS A 87 4.63 20.48 -5.66
N GLY A 88 4.10 21.29 -4.73
CA GLY A 88 3.53 22.57 -5.11
C GLY A 88 2.95 23.41 -3.99
N THR A 89 1.87 24.13 -4.31
CA THR A 89 1.24 25.14 -3.45
C THR A 89 0.55 24.56 -2.21
N ASN A 90 0.33 23.24 -2.17
CA ASN A 90 -0.14 22.52 -0.99
C ASN A 90 0.92 22.32 0.11
N LYS A 91 2.12 22.89 -0.08
CA LYS A 91 3.21 22.85 0.90
C LYS A 91 3.73 21.44 1.18
N CYS A 92 3.65 20.53 0.21
CA CYS A 92 4.25 19.21 0.36
C CYS A 92 4.67 18.62 -0.98
N CYS A 93 5.39 17.49 -0.93
CA CYS A 93 5.54 16.60 -2.08
C CYS A 93 4.69 15.35 -1.87
N ASN A 94 4.03 14.91 -2.93
CA ASN A 94 3.19 13.72 -2.94
C ASN A 94 3.77 12.69 -3.90
N LEU A 95 3.69 11.42 -3.51
CA LEU A 95 4.07 10.28 -4.32
C LEU A 95 2.84 9.74 -5.06
N TYR A 96 2.98 9.50 -6.35
CA TYR A 96 1.98 8.89 -7.21
C TYR A 96 2.56 7.67 -7.93
N THR A 97 1.71 6.72 -8.31
CA THR A 97 2.10 5.68 -9.27
C THR A 97 2.30 6.30 -10.66
N LYS A 98 2.98 5.57 -11.56
CA LYS A 98 3.09 5.98 -12.98
C LYS A 98 1.73 6.16 -13.69
N ASP A 99 0.66 5.58 -13.16
CA ASP A 99 -0.72 5.73 -13.65
C ASP A 99 -1.49 6.90 -12.98
N GLY A 100 -0.79 7.70 -12.17
CA GLY A 100 -1.32 8.87 -11.46
C GLY A 100 -2.16 8.56 -10.22
N ILE A 101 -2.09 7.37 -9.64
CA ILE A 101 -2.79 7.07 -8.38
C ILE A 101 -1.98 7.68 -7.22
N LYS A 102 -2.60 8.56 -6.42
CA LYS A 102 -1.95 9.15 -5.24
C LYS A 102 -1.69 8.08 -4.20
N LEU A 103 -0.43 7.91 -3.81
CA LEU A 103 0.00 6.98 -2.76
C LEU A 103 0.05 7.66 -1.38
N GLY A 104 0.48 8.93 -1.33
CA GLY A 104 0.55 9.68 -0.08
C GLY A 104 1.43 10.91 -0.15
N MET A 105 1.45 11.67 0.94
CA MET A 105 2.41 12.76 1.16
C MET A 105 3.75 12.18 1.63
N ILE A 106 4.84 12.81 1.23
CA ILE A 106 6.19 12.44 1.66
C ILE A 106 6.60 13.34 2.82
N GLY A 107 6.94 12.72 3.94
CA GLY A 107 7.24 13.44 5.18
C GLY A 107 6.05 14.24 5.69
N ASP A 108 6.35 15.34 6.38
CA ASP A 108 5.35 16.25 6.92
C ASP A 108 5.00 17.37 5.92
N GLN A 109 3.86 18.02 6.18
CA GLN A 109 3.52 19.25 5.47
C GLN A 109 4.45 20.38 5.90
N GLN A 110 4.87 21.20 4.95
CA GLN A 110 5.82 22.30 5.14
C GLN A 110 5.11 23.60 5.47
N ASN A 111 5.87 24.56 6.03
CA ASN A 111 5.34 25.87 6.40
C ASN A 111 5.07 26.77 5.17
N SER A 112 5.76 26.51 4.06
CA SER A 112 5.67 27.28 2.82
C SER A 112 5.57 26.36 1.58
N TRP A 113 5.36 26.94 0.39
CA TRP A 113 5.24 26.16 -0.85
C TRP A 113 6.51 25.39 -1.17
N VAL A 114 6.35 24.21 -1.77
CA VAL A 114 7.49 23.39 -2.21
C VAL A 114 7.69 23.59 -3.71
N TRP A 115 8.76 24.28 -4.08
CA TRP A 115 9.04 24.70 -5.45
C TRP A 115 9.72 23.63 -6.28
N CYS A 116 10.56 22.82 -5.67
CA CYS A 116 11.35 21.83 -6.36
C CYS A 116 11.43 20.53 -5.58
N ASN A 117 11.58 19.44 -6.33
CA ASN A 117 11.99 18.15 -5.81
C ASN A 117 12.99 17.51 -6.77
N ALA A 118 13.88 16.68 -6.24
CA ALA A 118 14.83 15.88 -6.99
C ALA A 118 14.92 14.49 -6.37
N SER A 119 15.00 13.46 -7.21
CA SER A 119 15.20 12.08 -6.82
C SER A 119 16.67 11.69 -6.98
N HIS A 120 17.19 10.88 -6.07
CA HIS A 120 18.51 10.30 -6.22
C HIS A 120 18.51 9.30 -7.40
N PRO A 121 19.53 9.29 -8.29
CA PRO A 121 19.50 8.49 -9.51
C PRO A 121 19.36 6.97 -9.31
N SER A 122 19.92 6.45 -8.21
CA SER A 122 20.00 5.01 -7.93
C SER A 122 19.46 4.59 -6.56
N GLY A 123 18.90 5.53 -5.79
CA GLY A 123 18.53 5.28 -4.39
C GLY A 123 17.16 5.85 -4.08
N ASP A 124 16.55 5.35 -3.01
CA ASP A 124 15.23 5.76 -2.57
C ASP A 124 15.27 7.06 -1.76
N TYR A 125 15.98 8.05 -2.26
CA TYR A 125 16.15 9.34 -1.60
C TYR A 125 15.59 10.48 -2.42
N ILE A 126 15.00 11.44 -1.74
CA ILE A 126 14.48 12.65 -2.36
C ILE A 126 14.94 13.89 -1.60
N VAL A 127 15.12 14.99 -2.33
CA VAL A 127 15.30 16.33 -1.77
C VAL A 127 14.11 17.20 -2.17
N MET A 128 13.67 18.08 -1.29
CA MET A 128 12.69 19.13 -1.54
C MET A 128 13.26 20.51 -1.20
N GLY A 129 12.87 21.52 -1.97
CA GLY A 129 13.18 22.92 -1.66
C GLY A 129 11.93 23.78 -1.50
N CYS A 130 11.85 24.48 -0.38
CA CYS A 130 10.71 25.30 0.02
C CYS A 130 10.95 26.79 -0.27
N GLN A 131 9.85 27.56 -0.33
CA GLN A 131 9.87 29.00 -0.58
C GLN A 131 10.64 29.80 0.48
N ASP A 132 10.64 29.33 1.72
CA ASP A 132 11.36 29.94 2.86
C ASP A 132 12.87 29.61 2.88
N GLY A 133 13.37 28.90 1.88
CA GLY A 133 14.77 28.46 1.79
C GLY A 133 15.07 27.12 2.46
N THR A 134 14.07 26.48 3.08
CA THR A 134 14.25 25.16 3.71
C THR A 134 14.52 24.09 2.65
N LEU A 135 15.61 23.34 2.83
CA LEU A 135 15.91 22.12 2.09
C LEU A 135 15.68 20.91 3.00
N ILE A 136 14.98 19.90 2.49
CA ILE A 136 14.63 18.71 3.26
C ILE A 136 14.98 17.47 2.46
N TYR A 137 15.61 16.52 3.13
CA TYR A 137 16.03 15.26 2.56
C TYR A 137 15.28 14.10 3.23
N TYR A 138 14.67 13.24 2.42
CA TYR A 138 13.95 12.06 2.90
C TYR A 138 14.51 10.78 2.27
N GLN A 139 14.59 9.73 3.07
CA GLN A 139 14.69 8.35 2.59
C GLN A 139 13.29 7.73 2.56
N LEU A 140 12.89 7.23 1.40
CA LEU A 140 11.67 6.46 1.21
C LEU A 140 11.96 4.98 1.52
N VAL A 141 11.08 4.36 2.29
CA VAL A 141 11.17 2.93 2.63
C VAL A 141 9.91 2.22 2.16
N PHE A 142 10.07 1.28 1.25
CA PHE A 142 8.99 0.48 0.68
C PHE A 142 8.87 -0.86 1.38
N ASN A 143 8.08 -0.90 2.46
CA ASN A 143 7.89 -2.13 3.23
C ASN A 143 7.26 -3.25 2.39
N THR A 144 7.75 -4.48 2.58
CA THR A 144 7.09 -5.67 2.02
C THR A 144 5.72 -5.84 2.66
N VAL A 145 4.70 -6.06 1.83
CA VAL A 145 3.33 -6.33 2.28
C VAL A 145 2.86 -7.61 1.62
N HIS A 146 2.60 -8.62 2.43
CA HIS A 146 2.19 -9.94 1.95
C HIS A 146 1.37 -10.70 3.00
N GLY A 147 0.79 -11.83 2.60
CA GLY A 147 0.17 -12.82 3.46
C GLY A 147 0.29 -14.21 2.84
N LEU A 148 0.41 -15.23 3.67
CA LEU A 148 0.54 -16.62 3.25
C LEU A 148 -0.48 -17.47 4.02
N PHE A 149 -1.24 -18.28 3.29
CA PHE A 149 -2.06 -19.32 3.89
C PHE A 149 -1.97 -20.60 3.06
N LYS A 150 -1.37 -21.64 3.65
CA LYS A 150 -0.99 -22.87 2.93
C LYS A 150 -0.20 -22.51 1.67
N GLU A 151 -0.69 -22.90 0.50
CA GLU A 151 -0.02 -22.71 -0.79
C GLU A 151 -0.39 -21.38 -1.47
N ARG A 152 -1.18 -20.53 -0.82
CA ARG A 152 -1.64 -19.25 -1.40
C ARG A 152 -0.83 -18.10 -0.82
N TYR A 153 -0.01 -17.50 -1.66
CA TYR A 153 0.81 -16.34 -1.33
C TYR A 153 0.20 -15.09 -1.97
N ALA A 154 -0.22 -14.13 -1.16
CA ALA A 154 -0.74 -12.84 -1.61
C ALA A 154 0.29 -11.76 -1.30
N PHE A 155 0.66 -10.92 -2.27
CA PHE A 155 1.62 -9.84 -2.07
C PHE A 155 1.25 -8.59 -2.84
N ARG A 156 1.74 -7.45 -2.35
CA ARG A 156 1.53 -6.14 -2.96
C ARG A 156 2.51 -5.92 -4.11
N GLU A 157 1.99 -5.56 -5.27
CA GLU A 157 2.75 -5.15 -6.46
C GLU A 157 2.43 -3.68 -6.78
N SER A 158 3.44 -2.91 -7.15
CA SER A 158 3.32 -1.49 -7.54
C SER A 158 2.52 -0.62 -6.55
N MET A 159 2.58 -0.95 -5.26
CA MET A 159 1.87 -0.31 -4.15
C MET A 159 0.33 -0.37 -4.18
N THR A 160 -0.31 -0.66 -5.32
CA THR A 160 -1.76 -0.57 -5.52
C THR A 160 -2.45 -1.82 -6.03
N ASP A 161 -1.67 -2.86 -6.40
CA ASP A 161 -2.18 -4.13 -6.89
C ASP A 161 -1.87 -5.26 -5.90
N VAL A 162 -2.78 -6.22 -5.78
CA VAL A 162 -2.53 -7.48 -5.07
C VAL A 162 -2.35 -8.59 -6.09
N ILE A 163 -1.23 -9.30 -6.00
CA ILE A 163 -1.01 -10.56 -6.71
C ILE A 163 -1.27 -11.70 -5.74
N ILE A 164 -2.12 -12.66 -6.14
CA ILE A 164 -2.29 -13.92 -5.43
C ILE A 164 -1.72 -15.03 -6.31
N GLN A 165 -0.70 -15.71 -5.80
CA GLN A 165 -0.03 -16.82 -6.45
C GLN A 165 -0.33 -18.12 -5.71
N HIS A 166 -0.69 -19.15 -6.46
CA HIS A 166 -0.70 -20.52 -5.96
C HIS A 166 0.70 -21.11 -6.13
N LEU A 167 1.38 -21.41 -5.02
CA LEU A 167 2.79 -21.78 -5.04
C LEU A 167 3.07 -23.12 -5.73
N LEU A 168 2.14 -24.09 -5.65
CA LEU A 168 2.31 -25.39 -6.33
C LEU A 168 2.01 -25.37 -7.84
N THR A 169 1.05 -24.55 -8.28
CA THR A 169 0.59 -24.55 -9.69
C THR A 169 1.10 -23.36 -10.48
N GLU A 170 1.81 -22.44 -9.80
CA GLU A 170 2.32 -21.15 -10.30
C GLU A 170 1.27 -20.21 -10.92
N LYS A 171 -0.02 -20.57 -10.84
CA LYS A 171 -1.11 -19.71 -11.29
C LYS A 171 -1.13 -18.41 -10.48
N LYS A 172 -1.30 -17.29 -11.17
CA LYS A 172 -1.38 -15.95 -10.58
C LYS A 172 -2.68 -15.27 -10.96
N VAL A 173 -3.27 -14.53 -10.02
CA VAL A 173 -4.35 -13.58 -10.28
C VAL A 173 -3.93 -12.20 -9.76
N LYS A 174 -4.33 -11.16 -10.48
CA LYS A 174 -4.09 -9.75 -10.12
C LYS A 174 -5.40 -9.08 -9.77
N ILE A 175 -5.45 -8.44 -8.60
CA ILE A 175 -6.55 -7.57 -8.17
C ILE A 175 -6.05 -6.13 -8.17
N LYS A 176 -6.64 -5.28 -9.01
CA LYS A 176 -6.32 -3.85 -9.06
C LYS A 176 -7.12 -3.08 -8.03
N CYS A 177 -6.49 -2.63 -6.94
CA CYS A 177 -7.18 -1.90 -5.87
C CYS A 177 -7.31 -0.39 -6.15
N ARG A 178 -6.41 0.16 -6.98
CA ARG A 178 -6.36 1.59 -7.36
C ARG A 178 -6.26 2.56 -6.17
N ASP A 179 -5.64 2.11 -5.08
CA ASP A 179 -5.36 2.86 -3.85
C ASP A 179 -4.16 2.20 -3.18
N LEU A 180 -3.45 2.93 -2.31
CA LEU A 180 -2.31 2.41 -1.56
C LEU A 180 -2.74 1.24 -0.68
N ILE A 181 -2.16 0.07 -0.93
CA ILE A 181 -2.33 -1.11 -0.09
C ILE A 181 -1.37 -1.00 1.09
N LYS A 182 -1.89 -0.92 2.32
CA LYS A 182 -1.09 -0.85 3.55
C LYS A 182 -0.77 -2.23 4.11
N LYS A 183 -1.73 -3.14 4.11
CA LYS A 183 -1.58 -4.52 4.60
C LYS A 183 -2.45 -5.50 3.81
N ILE A 184 -2.01 -6.76 3.81
CA ILE A 184 -2.72 -7.90 3.22
C ILE A 184 -2.78 -8.99 4.27
N ALA A 185 -3.93 -9.63 4.40
CA ALA A 185 -4.09 -10.84 5.21
C ALA A 185 -4.89 -11.88 4.42
N ILE A 186 -4.51 -13.14 4.49
CA ILE A 186 -5.20 -14.25 3.80
C ILE A 186 -5.44 -15.40 4.77
N TYR A 187 -6.64 -15.96 4.73
CA TYR A 187 -7.01 -17.12 5.54
C TYR A 187 -8.12 -17.90 4.87
N LYS A 188 -7.91 -19.20 4.62
CA LYS A 188 -8.85 -20.07 3.89
C LYS A 188 -9.27 -19.45 2.54
N ASN A 189 -10.53 -19.05 2.42
CA ASN A 189 -11.13 -18.42 1.24
C ASN A 189 -11.31 -16.90 1.40
N ARG A 190 -10.76 -16.28 2.43
CA ARG A 190 -10.84 -14.84 2.70
C ARG A 190 -9.50 -14.15 2.41
N LEU A 191 -9.57 -12.97 1.80
CA LEU A 191 -8.44 -12.08 1.57
C LEU A 191 -8.86 -10.67 2.02
N ALA A 192 -8.20 -10.13 3.04
CA ALA A 192 -8.38 -8.75 3.47
C ALA A 192 -7.28 -7.87 2.89
N VAL A 193 -7.68 -6.76 2.27
CA VAL A 193 -6.77 -5.75 1.73
C VAL A 193 -7.07 -4.43 2.40
N GLN A 194 -6.15 -3.98 3.26
CA GLN A 194 -6.25 -2.66 3.90
C GLN A 194 -5.74 -1.59 2.95
N LEU A 195 -6.63 -0.66 2.61
CA LEU A 195 -6.34 0.53 1.84
C LEU A 195 -6.15 1.74 2.76
N SER A 196 -6.03 2.94 2.19
CA SER A 196 -5.78 4.17 2.96
C SER A 196 -6.89 4.48 3.98
N GLU A 197 -8.15 4.35 3.57
CA GLU A 197 -9.35 4.79 4.32
C GLU A 197 -10.40 3.69 4.51
N ARG A 198 -10.11 2.44 4.08
CA ARG A 198 -11.04 1.32 4.16
C ARG A 198 -10.33 -0.02 4.08
N VAL A 199 -11.03 -1.10 4.45
CA VAL A 199 -10.59 -2.48 4.18
C VAL A 199 -11.56 -3.14 3.22
N VAL A 200 -11.04 -3.77 2.17
CA VAL A 200 -11.84 -4.58 1.24
C VAL A 200 -11.59 -6.05 1.53
N ILE A 201 -12.67 -6.80 1.75
CA ILE A 201 -12.61 -8.23 2.02
C ILE A 201 -13.09 -8.94 0.76
N TYR A 202 -12.22 -9.78 0.21
CA TYR A 202 -12.49 -10.64 -0.92
C TYR A 202 -12.75 -12.07 -0.46
N GLU A 203 -13.59 -12.77 -1.21
CA GLU A 203 -13.86 -14.20 -1.05
C GLU A 203 -13.49 -14.94 -2.33
N LEU A 204 -12.85 -16.09 -2.18
CA LEU A 204 -12.61 -17.01 -3.29
C LEU A 204 -13.93 -17.69 -3.70
N PHE A 205 -14.31 -17.51 -4.96
CA PHE A 205 -15.51 -18.11 -5.54
C PHE A 205 -15.29 -19.62 -5.75
N SER A 206 -16.05 -20.46 -5.04
CA SER A 206 -15.75 -21.89 -4.86
C SER A 206 -16.23 -22.82 -5.98
N ALA A 207 -16.60 -22.31 -7.15
CA ALA A 207 -17.07 -23.17 -8.25
C ALA A 207 -15.92 -23.96 -8.91
N ASP A 208 -14.67 -23.55 -8.70
CA ASP A 208 -13.49 -24.23 -9.23
C ASP A 208 -12.46 -24.40 -8.11
N VAL A 209 -12.16 -25.65 -7.74
CA VAL A 209 -11.17 -26.02 -6.69
C VAL A 209 -9.78 -25.48 -7.03
N ASN A 210 -9.51 -25.25 -8.32
CA ASN A 210 -8.27 -24.69 -8.84
C ASN A 210 -8.39 -23.23 -9.30
N GLY A 211 -9.56 -22.61 -9.13
CA GLY A 211 -9.83 -21.25 -9.52
C GLY A 211 -9.19 -20.26 -8.54
N LEU A 212 -8.52 -19.24 -9.07
CA LEU A 212 -8.08 -18.06 -8.31
C LEU A 212 -9.04 -16.88 -8.53
N HIS A 213 -10.34 -17.14 -8.53
CA HIS A 213 -11.34 -16.10 -8.78
C HIS A 213 -11.83 -15.48 -7.47
N TYR A 214 -11.37 -14.26 -7.17
CA TYR A 214 -11.77 -13.51 -5.99
C TYR A 214 -12.85 -12.49 -6.35
N ARG A 215 -13.94 -12.49 -5.57
CA ARG A 215 -14.98 -11.45 -5.62
C ARG A 215 -14.97 -10.64 -4.34
N VAL A 216 -15.45 -9.40 -4.40
CA VAL A 216 -15.64 -8.60 -3.18
C VAL A 216 -16.78 -9.22 -2.36
N LYS A 217 -16.52 -9.54 -1.09
CA LYS A 217 -17.51 -9.97 -0.11
C LYS A 217 -18.04 -8.77 0.68
N GLU A 218 -17.13 -8.00 1.30
CA GLU A 218 -17.48 -6.88 2.18
C GLU A 218 -16.52 -5.69 2.01
N LYS A 219 -16.97 -4.51 2.43
CA LYS A 219 -16.15 -3.29 2.50
C LYS A 219 -16.35 -2.60 3.85
N ILE A 220 -15.30 -2.58 4.66
CA ILE A 220 -15.29 -1.82 5.92
C ILE A 220 -14.85 -0.40 5.59
N THR A 221 -15.81 0.53 5.53
CA THR A 221 -15.59 1.96 5.24
C THR A 221 -15.16 2.73 6.49
N GLN A 222 -14.12 2.23 7.15
CA GLN A 222 -13.52 2.86 8.33
C GLN A 222 -12.01 2.84 8.17
N LYS A 223 -11.36 3.94 8.54
CA LYS A 223 -9.90 4.02 8.59
C LYS A 223 -9.40 3.20 9.77
N LEU A 224 -8.75 2.07 9.46
CA LEU A 224 -8.10 1.24 10.46
C LEU A 224 -6.61 1.55 10.48
N ASP A 225 -6.09 1.85 11.67
CA ASP A 225 -4.65 2.03 11.91
C ASP A 225 -4.15 0.86 12.75
N CYS A 226 -3.29 0.04 12.18
CA CYS A 226 -2.82 -1.20 12.81
C CYS A 226 -1.37 -1.53 12.42
N SER A 227 -0.65 -2.19 13.32
CA SER A 227 0.67 -2.78 13.09
C SER A 227 0.56 -4.16 12.44
N LEU A 228 -0.45 -4.96 12.82
CA LEU A 228 -0.74 -6.27 12.23
C LEU A 228 -2.22 -6.35 11.84
N LEU A 229 -2.49 -7.05 10.73
CA LEU A 229 -3.82 -7.31 10.21
C LEU A 229 -3.98 -8.82 10.05
N VAL A 230 -5.04 -9.39 10.61
CA VAL A 230 -5.34 -10.81 10.53
C VAL A 230 -6.79 -10.97 10.09
N ILE A 231 -7.04 -11.89 9.16
CA ILE A 231 -8.39 -12.23 8.70
C ILE A 231 -8.72 -13.65 9.16
N CYS A 232 -9.92 -13.85 9.69
CA CYS A 232 -10.50 -15.14 10.04
C CYS A 232 -11.72 -15.41 9.14
N SER A 233 -12.50 -16.48 9.38
CA SER A 233 -13.65 -16.79 8.54
C SER A 233 -14.71 -15.68 8.56
N GLU A 234 -15.06 -15.16 9.75
CA GLU A 234 -16.10 -14.13 9.93
C GLU A 234 -15.65 -12.91 10.76
N HIS A 235 -14.36 -12.83 11.12
CA HIS A 235 -13.81 -11.70 11.85
C HIS A 235 -12.57 -11.13 11.16
N LEU A 236 -12.43 -9.81 11.22
CA LEU A 236 -11.18 -9.12 11.00
C LEU A 236 -10.57 -8.80 12.36
N VAL A 237 -9.28 -9.07 12.52
CA VAL A 237 -8.55 -8.78 13.75
C VAL A 237 -7.46 -7.77 13.44
N VAL A 238 -7.49 -6.65 14.17
CA VAL A 238 -6.53 -5.57 14.04
C VAL A 238 -5.71 -5.46 15.32
N CYS A 239 -4.42 -5.28 15.16
CA CYS A 239 -3.48 -5.10 16.26
C CYS A 239 -2.92 -3.69 16.21
N LYS A 240 -2.93 -2.97 17.33
CA LYS A 240 -2.24 -1.69 17.49
C LYS A 240 -1.46 -1.70 18.80
N ASP A 241 -0.14 -1.74 18.67
CA ASP A 241 0.79 -1.80 19.80
C ASP A 241 0.47 -2.97 20.76
N LYS A 242 -0.10 -2.69 21.93
CA LYS A 242 -0.47 -3.69 22.96
C LYS A 242 -1.93 -4.17 22.89
N LYS A 243 -2.73 -3.58 21.99
CA LYS A 243 -4.16 -3.85 21.88
C LYS A 243 -4.47 -4.71 20.67
N LEU A 244 -5.24 -5.76 20.89
CA LEU A 244 -5.80 -6.61 19.84
C LEU A 244 -7.32 -6.43 19.82
N GLN A 245 -7.90 -6.16 18.67
CA GLN A 245 -9.34 -5.96 18.53
C GLN A 245 -9.91 -6.85 17.43
N SER A 246 -10.94 -7.61 17.75
CA SER A 246 -11.76 -8.32 16.76
C SER A 246 -12.95 -7.45 16.35
N MET A 247 -13.32 -7.56 15.07
CA MET A 247 -14.53 -6.97 14.52
C MET A 247 -15.14 -7.93 13.51
N SER A 248 -16.45 -7.83 13.31
CA SER A 248 -17.13 -8.50 12.21
C SER A 248 -16.57 -8.04 10.86
N LEU A 249 -16.84 -8.80 9.80
CA LEU A 249 -16.48 -8.40 8.43
C LEU A 249 -17.23 -7.14 7.94
N THR A 250 -18.27 -6.72 8.65
CA THR A 250 -18.99 -5.45 8.41
C THR A 250 -18.39 -4.26 9.18
N GLY A 251 -17.37 -4.50 10.01
CA GLY A 251 -16.66 -3.45 10.76
C GLY A 251 -17.28 -3.12 12.12
N VAL A 252 -18.15 -3.98 12.65
CA VAL A 252 -18.69 -3.84 14.02
C VAL A 252 -17.71 -4.46 15.00
N LYS A 253 -17.23 -3.68 15.97
CA LYS A 253 -16.34 -4.16 17.03
C LYS A 253 -17.02 -5.26 17.83
N ASP A 254 -16.31 -6.35 18.08
CA ASP A 254 -16.79 -7.49 18.86
C ASP A 254 -16.04 -7.58 20.20
N LYS A 255 -14.72 -7.81 20.18
CA LYS A 255 -13.91 -7.92 21.40
C LYS A 255 -12.61 -7.13 21.30
N GLU A 256 -12.05 -6.84 22.47
CA GLU A 256 -10.76 -6.20 22.63
C GLU A 256 -9.98 -6.91 23.74
N TRP A 257 -8.70 -7.14 23.50
CA TRP A 257 -7.74 -7.69 24.45
C TRP A 257 -6.58 -6.71 24.58
N GLU A 258 -6.17 -6.43 25.81
CA GLU A 258 -5.04 -5.57 26.13
C GLU A 258 -3.97 -6.39 26.82
N PHE A 259 -2.73 -6.24 26.37
CA PHE A 259 -1.58 -6.99 26.87
C PHE A 259 -0.55 -6.07 27.52
N ASP A 260 0.36 -6.65 28.31
CA ASP A 260 1.38 -5.88 29.03
C ASP A 260 2.47 -5.29 28.11
N SER A 261 2.62 -5.85 26.91
CA SER A 261 3.69 -5.52 25.97
C SER A 261 3.21 -5.52 24.52
N THR A 262 3.93 -4.80 23.66
CA THR A 262 3.65 -4.71 22.21
C THR A 262 3.59 -6.08 21.58
N ILE A 263 2.54 -6.34 20.80
CA ILE A 263 2.39 -7.58 20.04
C ILE A 263 3.26 -7.48 18.78
N ARG A 264 4.14 -8.47 18.59
CA ARG A 264 5.12 -8.50 17.49
C ARG A 264 4.70 -9.45 16.37
N TYR A 265 4.02 -10.53 16.72
CA TYR A 265 3.62 -11.56 15.77
C TYR A 265 2.26 -12.16 16.16
N ILE A 266 1.42 -12.47 15.15
CA ILE A 266 0.14 -13.15 15.35
C ILE A 266 -0.02 -14.22 14.28
N LYS A 267 -0.45 -15.41 14.67
CA LYS A 267 -0.80 -16.51 13.76
C LYS A 267 -2.17 -17.09 14.09
N VAL A 268 -2.95 -17.37 13.06
CA VAL A 268 -4.22 -18.11 13.18
C VAL A 268 -3.91 -19.61 13.25
N VAL A 269 -4.32 -20.28 14.33
CA VAL A 269 -4.11 -21.73 14.56
C VAL A 269 -5.34 -22.57 14.23
N GLY A 270 -6.34 -21.95 13.59
CA GLY A 270 -7.57 -22.59 13.16
C GLY A 270 -8.60 -22.74 14.27
N GLY A 271 -9.69 -23.42 13.96
CA GLY A 271 -10.89 -23.49 14.80
C GLY A 271 -12.16 -23.40 13.93
N PRO A 272 -13.34 -23.58 14.56
CA PRO A 272 -14.61 -23.36 13.88
C PRO A 272 -14.74 -21.89 13.45
N PRO A 273 -15.51 -21.58 12.40
CA PRO A 273 -15.84 -20.20 12.06
C PRO A 273 -16.38 -19.43 13.27
N SER A 274 -15.90 -18.20 13.46
CA SER A 274 -16.21 -17.32 14.59
C SER A 274 -15.59 -17.73 15.94
N LYS A 275 -14.85 -18.84 15.99
CA LYS A 275 -14.20 -19.39 17.18
C LYS A 275 -12.74 -19.74 16.92
N GLU A 276 -12.13 -19.11 15.93
CA GLU A 276 -10.75 -19.38 15.57
C GLU A 276 -9.81 -19.02 16.72
N GLY A 277 -8.83 -19.90 16.94
CA GLY A 277 -7.73 -19.65 17.83
C GLY A 277 -6.65 -18.82 17.13
N LEU A 278 -6.07 -17.90 17.88
CA LEU A 278 -4.89 -17.13 17.54
C LEU A 278 -3.80 -17.41 18.57
N ILE A 279 -2.55 -17.30 18.14
CA ILE A 279 -1.39 -17.22 19.02
C ILE A 279 -0.68 -15.89 18.76
N ALA A 280 -0.38 -15.17 19.83
CA ALA A 280 0.24 -13.85 19.79
C ALA A 280 1.56 -13.88 20.57
N GLY A 281 2.64 -13.44 19.92
CA GLY A 281 3.96 -13.29 20.52
C GLY A 281 4.27 -11.83 20.80
N LEU A 282 4.70 -11.53 22.03
CA LEU A 282 4.90 -10.17 22.52
C LEU A 282 6.40 -9.81 22.59
N LYS A 283 6.68 -8.50 22.64
CA LYS A 283 8.04 -7.97 22.80
C LYS A 283 8.71 -8.35 24.15
N ASN A 284 7.94 -8.67 25.18
CA ASN A 284 8.46 -9.13 26.48
C ASN A 284 8.70 -10.65 26.53
N GLY A 285 8.58 -11.37 25.40
CA GLY A 285 8.79 -12.82 25.33
C GLY A 285 7.57 -13.66 25.70
N GLN A 286 6.47 -13.06 26.12
CA GLN A 286 5.25 -13.80 26.42
C GLN A 286 4.53 -14.26 25.15
N ILE A 287 3.90 -15.44 25.25
CA ILE A 287 3.10 -16.03 24.18
C ILE A 287 1.71 -16.35 24.70
N TRP A 288 0.71 -15.74 24.07
CA TRP A 288 -0.68 -15.82 24.46
C TRP A 288 -1.51 -16.56 23.43
N LYS A 289 -2.38 -17.46 23.90
CA LYS A 289 -3.47 -18.06 23.14
C LYS A 289 -4.71 -17.20 23.28
N ILE A 290 -5.41 -16.96 22.18
CA ILE A 290 -6.61 -16.15 22.14
C ILE A 290 -7.64 -16.92 21.34
N TYR A 291 -8.88 -16.95 21.80
CA TYR A 291 -9.99 -17.50 21.03
C TYR A 291 -10.97 -16.36 20.74
N LEU A 292 -11.44 -16.25 19.50
CA LEU A 292 -12.33 -15.14 19.11
C LEU A 292 -13.67 -15.11 19.87
N ASP A 293 -14.11 -16.25 20.40
CA ASP A 293 -15.32 -16.36 21.21
C ASP A 293 -15.06 -16.22 22.72
N ASN A 294 -13.81 -16.01 23.15
CA ASN A 294 -13.43 -15.92 24.56
C ASN A 294 -12.76 -14.58 24.89
N SER A 295 -13.25 -13.91 25.93
CA SER A 295 -12.69 -12.65 26.42
C SER A 295 -11.37 -12.83 27.17
N PHE A 296 -11.05 -14.03 27.64
CA PHE A 296 -9.86 -14.29 28.45
C PHE A 296 -8.76 -14.98 27.63
N PRO A 297 -7.66 -14.27 27.31
CA PRO A 297 -6.52 -14.88 26.65
C PRO A 297 -5.75 -15.73 27.67
N LEU A 298 -5.09 -16.78 27.20
CA LEU A 298 -4.34 -17.73 28.02
C LEU A 298 -2.84 -17.58 27.75
N LEU A 299 -2.06 -17.25 28.78
CA LEU A 299 -0.59 -17.30 28.68
C LEU A 299 -0.17 -18.76 28.53
N ILE A 300 0.51 -19.10 27.43
CA ILE A 300 0.96 -20.46 27.16
C ILE A 300 2.37 -20.68 27.71
N LEU A 301 3.28 -19.77 27.38
CA LEU A 301 4.68 -19.83 27.77
C LEU A 301 5.32 -18.45 27.71
N SER A 302 6.50 -18.32 28.30
CA SER A 302 7.36 -17.13 28.20
C SER A 302 8.75 -17.55 27.77
N VAL A 303 9.30 -16.87 26.77
CA VAL A 303 10.72 -16.94 26.39
C VAL A 303 11.48 -15.74 26.96
N HIS A 304 12.81 -15.77 26.89
CA HIS A 304 13.69 -14.79 27.52
C HIS A 304 13.83 -13.47 26.74
N ALA A 305 13.55 -13.48 25.44
CA ALA A 305 13.67 -12.31 24.57
C ALA A 305 12.39 -12.06 23.75
N ALA A 306 12.35 -10.93 23.04
CA ALA A 306 11.20 -10.53 22.25
C ALA A 306 10.88 -11.56 21.15
N VAL A 307 9.61 -11.92 21.00
CA VAL A 307 9.19 -12.89 19.98
C VAL A 307 9.27 -12.27 18.59
N ARG A 308 9.95 -12.95 17.66
CA ARG A 308 10.08 -12.54 16.25
C ARG A 308 9.07 -13.25 15.36
N CYS A 309 8.94 -14.56 15.52
CA CYS A 309 7.88 -15.35 14.90
C CYS A 309 7.59 -16.59 15.73
N LEU A 310 6.44 -17.21 15.48
CA LEU A 310 6.04 -18.44 16.15
C LEU A 310 5.15 -19.28 15.24
N ASP A 311 5.12 -20.58 15.52
CA ASP A 311 4.24 -21.53 14.86
C ASP A 311 3.75 -22.60 15.84
N MET A 312 2.66 -23.27 15.48
CA MET A 312 2.07 -24.35 16.24
C MET A 312 1.86 -25.55 15.33
N THR A 313 2.13 -26.75 15.84
CA THR A 313 1.88 -27.99 15.12
C THR A 313 0.41 -28.17 14.79
N GLU A 314 0.10 -28.96 13.76
CA GLU A 314 -1.28 -29.22 13.35
C GLU A 314 -2.10 -29.89 14.45
N SER A 315 -1.47 -30.77 15.24
CA SER A 315 -2.01 -31.40 16.46
C SER A 315 -2.21 -30.43 17.63
N LYS A 316 -1.69 -29.20 17.53
CA LYS A 316 -1.77 -28.13 18.55
C LYS A 316 -1.13 -28.48 19.90
N ASP A 317 -0.20 -29.42 19.89
CA ASP A 317 0.51 -29.93 21.07
C ASP A 317 1.89 -29.30 21.28
N LYS A 318 2.49 -28.72 20.23
CA LYS A 318 3.81 -28.09 20.29
C LYS A 318 3.79 -26.70 19.67
N ILE A 319 4.60 -25.82 20.23
CA ILE A 319 4.82 -24.46 19.72
C ILE A 319 6.31 -24.30 19.45
N SER A 320 6.63 -23.81 18.25
CA SER A 320 7.97 -23.35 17.90
C SER A 320 8.00 -21.83 17.98
N VAL A 321 9.04 -21.28 18.60
CA VAL A 321 9.20 -19.85 18.83
C VAL A 321 10.59 -19.48 18.37
N VAL A 322 10.71 -18.37 17.65
CA VAL A 322 12.00 -17.76 17.37
C VAL A 322 12.01 -16.39 18.03
N ASP A 323 12.95 -16.17 18.93
CA ASP A 323 13.12 -14.89 19.61
C ASP A 323 14.17 -13.98 18.92
N GLU A 324 14.36 -12.76 19.43
CA GLU A 324 15.33 -11.81 18.87
C GLU A 324 16.79 -12.24 18.99
N THR A 325 17.10 -13.24 19.83
CA THR A 325 18.45 -13.84 19.91
C THR A 325 18.68 -14.89 18.81
N GLY A 326 17.65 -15.24 18.04
CA GLY A 326 17.72 -16.22 16.96
C GLY A 326 17.65 -17.66 17.43
N LEU A 327 17.26 -17.89 18.69
CA LEU A 327 17.01 -19.20 19.28
C LEU A 327 15.53 -19.59 19.19
#